data_AF-A0A0F9D2T7-F1
#
_entry.id   AF-A0A0F9D2T7-F1
#
_cell.length_a   1.000
_cell.length_b   1.000
_cell.length_c   1.000
_cell.angle_alpha   90.00
_cell.angle_beta   90.00
_cell.angle_gamma   90.00
#
_symmetry.space_group_name_H-M   'P 1'
#
loop_
_entity.id
_entity.type
_entity.pdbx_description
1 polymer ?
#
loop_
_entity_poly.entity_id
_entity_poly.type
_entity_poly.pdbx_seq_one_letter_code
_entity_poly.pdbx_strand_id
1 'polypeptide(L)'
;MTPEEFQEKHARRLKAATADMEKGVRGVTVAPTLKAAQSMAKLRTNLLKAIDSGKMERRLKAVTLADWQTKMIEKGIGRVSSGIDGAKDKVISFAAQLLPAIDKAKTNIERMPNVTLDDNINRMVSFVREMSKFEKK
;
A
#
# COMPACT_ATOMS: atom_id res chain seq x y z
N MET A 1 -10.87 36.50 8.17
CA MET A 1 -10.26 35.17 8.05
C MET A 1 -9.85 34.96 6.61
N THR A 2 -8.60 35.30 6.30
CA THR A 2 -7.93 34.92 5.05
C THR A 2 -7.64 33.41 5.05
N PRO A 3 -7.28 32.81 3.90
CA PRO A 3 -6.83 31.41 3.83
C PRO A 3 -5.67 31.10 4.78
N GLU A 4 -4.74 32.05 4.97
CA GLU A 4 -3.60 31.95 5.86
C GLU A 4 -4.07 31.94 7.33
N GLU A 5 -4.99 32.83 7.70
CA GLU A 5 -5.58 32.88 9.05
C GLU A 5 -6.38 31.59 9.35
N PHE A 6 -7.01 30.98 8.35
CA PHE A 6 -7.69 29.68 8.50
C PHE A 6 -6.70 28.54 8.70
N GLN A 7 -5.65 28.48 7.87
CA GLN A 7 -4.62 27.46 7.95
C GLN A 7 -3.86 27.53 9.28
N GLU A 8 -3.48 28.73 9.73
CA GLU A 8 -2.83 28.96 11.02
C GLU A 8 -3.71 28.49 12.18
N LYS A 9 -4.97 28.94 12.22
CA LYS A 9 -5.93 28.52 13.25
C LYS A 9 -6.16 27.01 13.25
N HIS A 10 -6.30 26.39 12.08
CA HIS A 10 -6.46 24.95 11.95
C HIS A 10 -5.22 24.19 12.44
N ALA A 11 -4.03 24.60 11.99
CA ALA A 11 -2.76 23.99 12.38
C ALA A 11 -2.49 24.12 13.88
N ARG A 12 -2.72 25.31 14.45
CA ARG A 12 -2.57 25.56 15.89
C ARG A 12 -3.50 24.68 16.71
N ARG A 13 -4.77 24.57 16.32
CA ARG A 13 -5.74 23.70 17.02
C ARG A 13 -5.39 22.23 16.90
N LEU A 14 -5.00 21.76 15.72
CA LEU A 14 -4.67 20.35 15.52
C LEU A 14 -3.40 19.95 16.28
N LYS A 15 -2.38 20.82 16.29
CA LYS A 15 -1.15 20.61 17.08
C LYS A 15 -1.42 20.62 18.59
N ALA A 16 -2.34 21.47 19.06
CA ALA A 16 -2.74 21.49 20.47
C ALA A 16 -3.54 20.24 20.88
N ALA A 17 -4.17 19.55 19.93
CA ALA A 17 -4.97 18.34 20.18
C ALA A 17 -4.14 17.05 20.27
N THR A 18 -2.81 17.09 20.17
CA THR A 18 -1.97 15.87 20.16
C THR A 18 -2.13 15.04 21.44
N ALA A 19 -2.28 15.67 22.61
CA ALA A 19 -2.53 14.96 23.86
C ALA A 19 -3.90 14.24 23.86
N ASP A 20 -4.94 14.86 23.31
CA ASP A 20 -6.25 14.22 23.16
C ASP A 20 -6.20 13.09 22.13
N MET A 21 -5.44 13.26 21.04
CA MET A 21 -5.20 12.20 20.06
C MET A 21 -4.51 11.00 20.72
N GLU A 22 -3.45 11.24 21.50
CA GLU A 22 -2.75 10.19 22.24
C GLU A 22 -3.69 9.48 23.22
N LYS A 23 -4.45 10.24 24.02
CA LYS A 23 -5.45 9.69 24.94
C LYS A 23 -6.48 8.85 24.21
N GLY A 24 -6.99 9.32 23.08
CA GLY A 24 -7.95 8.60 22.24
C GLY A 24 -7.38 7.29 21.70
N VAL A 25 -6.13 7.31 21.22
CA VAL A 25 -5.43 6.10 20.75
C VAL A 25 -5.21 5.11 21.89
N ARG A 26 -4.77 5.57 23.07
CA ARG A 26 -4.60 4.72 24.26
C ARG A 26 -5.91 4.11 24.76
N GLY A 27 -7.05 4.75 24.50
CA GLY A 27 -8.38 4.22 24.80
C GLY A 27 -8.84 3.09 23.87
N VAL A 28 -8.11 2.78 22.80
CA VAL A 28 -8.46 1.68 21.88
C VAL A 28 -8.10 0.33 22.54
N THR A 29 -9.12 -0.38 23.02
CA THR A 29 -8.97 -1.66 23.74
C THR A 29 -8.95 -2.90 22.84
N VAL A 30 -9.39 -2.76 21.58
CA VAL A 30 -9.40 -3.85 20.60
C VAL A 30 -8.73 -3.34 19.33
N ALA A 31 -7.78 -4.12 18.80
CA ALA A 31 -7.06 -3.78 17.58
C ALA A 31 -8.06 -3.42 16.45
N PRO A 32 -8.01 -2.22 15.87
CA PRO A 32 -8.94 -1.81 14.82
C PRO A 32 -8.81 -2.69 13.57
N THR A 33 -7.63 -3.25 13.33
CA THR A 33 -7.36 -4.22 12.24
C THR A 33 -8.11 -5.53 12.43
N LEU A 34 -8.30 -6.01 13.67
CA LEU A 34 -9.10 -7.20 13.95
C LEU A 34 -10.59 -6.96 13.60
N LYS A 35 -11.13 -5.82 14.03
CA LYS A 35 -12.50 -5.41 13.66
C LYS A 35 -12.68 -5.27 12.15
N ALA A 36 -11.65 -4.78 11.46
CA ALA A 36 -11.63 -4.69 9.99
C ALA A 36 -11.67 -6.09 9.35
N ALA A 37 -10.86 -7.04 9.83
CA ALA A 37 -10.86 -8.42 9.34
C ALA A 37 -12.22 -9.11 9.52
N GLN A 38 -12.91 -8.86 10.63
CA GLN A 38 -14.28 -9.38 10.87
C GLN A 38 -15.32 -8.76 9.93
N SER A 39 -15.02 -7.60 9.34
CA SER A 39 -15.97 -6.84 8.52
C SER A 39 -15.78 -7.06 7.01
N MET A 40 -15.00 -8.05 6.59
CA MET A 40 -14.66 -8.28 5.17
C MET A 40 -15.90 -8.52 4.27
N ALA A 41 -16.93 -9.20 4.77
CA ALA A 41 -18.19 -9.39 4.03
C ALA A 41 -18.94 -8.06 3.79
N LYS A 42 -18.99 -7.20 4.81
CA LYS A 42 -19.55 -5.85 4.71
C LYS A 42 -18.74 -4.98 3.74
N LEU A 43 -17.40 -5.08 3.78
CA LEU A 43 -16.54 -4.38 2.84
C LEU A 43 -16.84 -4.81 1.40
N ARG A 44 -16.84 -6.12 1.11
CA ARG A 44 -17.11 -6.66 -0.24
C ARG A 44 -18.43 -6.15 -0.79
N THR A 45 -19.50 -6.25 -0.01
CA THR A 45 -20.85 -5.84 -0.41
C THR A 45 -20.91 -4.35 -0.78
N ASN A 46 -20.33 -3.49 0.06
CA ASN A 46 -20.37 -2.05 -0.17
C ASN A 46 -19.40 -1.59 -1.26
N LEU A 47 -18.27 -2.28 -1.43
CA LEU A 47 -17.33 -2.03 -2.51
C LEU A 47 -17.98 -2.32 -3.87
N LEU A 48 -18.61 -3.48 -4.03
CA LEU A 48 -19.34 -3.83 -5.25
C LEU A 48 -20.42 -2.79 -5.55
N LYS A 49 -21.26 -2.44 -4.57
CA LYS A 49 -22.26 -1.37 -4.72
C LYS A 49 -21.66 -0.03 -5.18
N ALA A 50 -20.49 0.35 -4.68
CA ALA A 50 -19.83 1.61 -5.05
C ALA A 50 -19.24 1.57 -6.47
N ILE A 51 -18.79 0.40 -6.91
CA ILE A 51 -18.35 0.14 -8.29
C ILE A 51 -19.57 0.18 -9.22
N ASP A 52 -20.59 -0.63 -8.94
CA ASP A 52 -21.77 -0.81 -9.79
C ASP A 52 -22.57 0.50 -9.95
N SER A 53 -22.60 1.35 -8.91
CA SER A 53 -23.25 2.66 -8.98
C SER A 53 -22.44 3.74 -9.73
N GLY A 54 -21.24 3.43 -10.24
CA GLY A 54 -20.35 4.39 -10.89
C GLY A 54 -19.78 5.47 -9.97
N LYS A 55 -20.09 5.42 -8.66
CA LYS A 55 -19.62 6.41 -7.68
C LYS A 55 -18.09 6.44 -7.62
N MET A 56 -17.47 5.26 -7.62
CA MET A 56 -16.02 5.12 -7.54
C MET A 56 -15.33 5.73 -8.77
N GLU A 57 -15.80 5.37 -9.97
CA GLU A 57 -15.25 5.87 -11.24
C GLU A 57 -15.34 7.41 -11.32
N ARG A 58 -16.51 7.98 -11.03
CA ARG A 58 -16.70 9.44 -11.05
C ARG A 58 -15.75 10.17 -10.11
N ARG A 59 -15.45 9.60 -8.93
CA ARG A 59 -14.53 10.20 -7.96
C ARG A 59 -13.07 10.06 -8.37
N LEU A 60 -12.69 8.95 -9.00
CA LEU A 60 -11.35 8.79 -9.56
C LEU A 60 -11.09 9.79 -10.69
N LYS A 61 -12.08 10.01 -11.58
CA LYS A 61 -12.00 11.00 -12.67
C LYS A 61 -11.98 12.46 -12.19
N ALA A 62 -12.37 12.73 -10.94
CA ALA A 62 -12.41 14.08 -10.41
C ALA A 62 -11.03 14.65 -10.04
N VAL A 63 -10.01 13.81 -9.90
CA VAL A 63 -8.63 14.24 -9.66
C VAL A 63 -7.90 14.28 -11.00
N THR A 64 -7.46 15.47 -11.41
CA THR A 64 -6.71 15.62 -12.66
C THR A 64 -5.26 15.17 -12.48
N LEU A 65 -4.57 14.83 -13.58
CA LEU A 65 -3.16 14.50 -13.56
C LEU A 65 -2.31 15.64 -12.94
N ALA A 66 -2.61 16.89 -13.31
CA ALA A 66 -1.89 18.06 -12.79
C ALA A 66 -2.07 18.21 -11.26
N ASP A 67 -3.31 18.14 -10.75
CA ASP A 67 -3.56 18.24 -9.30
C ASP A 67 -2.88 17.11 -8.52
N TRP A 68 -2.88 15.89 -9.07
CA TRP A 68 -2.16 14.77 -8.48
C TRP A 68 -0.65 14.99 -8.46
N GLN A 69 -0.05 15.44 -9.57
CA GLN A 69 1.39 15.71 -9.67
C GLN A 69 1.82 16.78 -8.65
N THR A 70 1.12 17.91 -8.61
CA THR A 70 1.38 18.99 -7.65
C THR A 70 1.33 18.48 -6.21
N LYS A 71 0.25 17.78 -5.82
CA LYS A 71 0.11 17.25 -4.46
C LYS A 71 1.18 16.21 -4.10
N MET A 72 1.56 15.35 -5.04
CA MET A 72 2.59 14.35 -4.79
C MET A 72 3.97 14.99 -4.64
N ILE A 73 4.35 15.94 -5.49
CA ILE A 73 5.64 16.61 -5.44
C ILE A 73 5.76 17.46 -4.17
N GLU A 74 4.75 18.30 -3.90
CA GLU A 74 4.85 19.28 -2.81
C GLU A 74 4.61 18.69 -1.41
N LYS A 75 3.85 17.58 -1.31
CA LYS A 75 3.43 17.04 0.00
C LYS A 75 3.68 15.55 0.16
N GLY A 76 3.50 14.77 -0.90
CA GLY A 76 3.63 13.31 -0.87
C GLY A 76 5.07 12.87 -0.65
N ILE A 77 5.97 13.26 -1.56
CA ILE A 77 7.37 12.80 -1.61
C ILE A 77 8.11 13.11 -0.30
N GLY A 78 7.93 14.30 0.27
CA GLY A 78 8.56 14.67 1.54
C GLY A 78 8.19 13.75 2.73
N ARG A 79 7.06 13.05 2.67
CA ARG A 79 6.63 12.07 3.70
C ARG A 79 7.14 10.66 3.44
N VAL A 80 7.67 10.38 2.24
CA VAL A 80 8.11 9.03 1.85
C VAL A 80 9.35 8.61 2.65
N SER A 81 10.32 9.51 2.84
CA SER A 81 11.57 9.17 3.55
C SER A 81 11.32 8.65 4.96
N SER A 82 10.55 9.39 5.77
CA SER A 82 10.22 8.97 7.14
C SER A 82 9.36 7.70 7.17
N GLY A 83 8.48 7.52 6.18
CA GLY A 83 7.72 6.30 5.99
C GLY A 83 8.61 5.09 5.67
N ILE A 84 9.64 5.25 4.83
CA ILE A 84 10.62 4.20 4.50
C ILE A 84 11.42 3.82 5.75
N ASP A 85 11.97 4.80 6.47
CA ASP A 85 12.78 4.56 7.67
C ASP A 85 11.95 3.85 8.75
N GLY A 86 10.72 4.31 8.99
CA GLY A 86 9.81 3.68 9.95
C GLY A 86 9.30 2.29 9.54
N ALA A 87 9.34 1.96 8.24
CA ALA A 87 8.94 0.65 7.72
C ALA A 87 10.12 -0.33 7.54
N LYS A 88 11.36 0.10 7.80
CA LYS A 88 12.59 -0.68 7.54
C LYS A 88 12.50 -2.13 7.99
N ASP A 89 12.14 -2.37 9.25
CA ASP A 89 12.11 -3.75 9.80
C ASP A 89 11.03 -4.61 9.17
N LYS A 90 9.88 -4.01 8.83
CA LYS A 90 8.80 -4.70 8.11
C LYS A 90 9.25 -5.10 6.71
N VAL A 91 10.01 -4.25 6.03
CA VAL A 91 10.58 -4.53 4.70
C VAL A 91 11.65 -5.62 4.79
N ILE A 92 12.57 -5.54 5.75
CA ILE A 92 13.60 -6.57 6.00
C ILE A 92 12.93 -7.93 6.27
N SER A 93 11.92 -7.96 7.14
CA SER A 93 11.17 -9.18 7.46
C SER A 93 10.48 -9.78 6.23
N PHE A 94 9.89 -8.93 5.37
CA PHE A 94 9.30 -9.40 4.13
C PHE A 94 10.35 -9.92 3.14
N ALA A 95 11.46 -9.19 2.97
CA ALA A 95 12.56 -9.57 2.08
C ALA A 95 13.20 -10.89 2.50
N ALA A 96 13.34 -11.14 3.81
CA ALA A 96 13.84 -12.41 4.34
C ALA A 96 12.97 -13.62 3.95
N GLN A 97 11.68 -13.41 3.62
CA GLN A 97 10.80 -14.46 3.09
C GLN A 97 10.79 -14.48 1.55
N LEU A 98 10.76 -13.31 0.91
CA LEU A 98 10.64 -13.16 -0.53
C LEU A 98 11.91 -13.62 -1.27
N LEU A 99 13.09 -13.22 -0.78
CA LEU A 99 14.36 -13.51 -1.46
C LEU A 99 14.63 -15.01 -1.59
N PRO A 100 14.44 -15.86 -0.55
CA PRO A 100 14.54 -17.31 -0.73
C PRO A 100 13.56 -17.90 -1.74
N ALA A 101 12.35 -17.35 -1.86
CA ALA A 101 11.37 -17.79 -2.87
C ALA A 101 11.87 -17.44 -4.29
N ILE A 102 12.44 -16.25 -4.46
CA ILE A 102 13.08 -15.82 -5.72
C ILE A 102 14.27 -16.73 -6.04
N ASP A 103 15.15 -17.01 -5.08
CA ASP A 103 16.34 -17.84 -5.31
C ASP A 103 15.97 -19.28 -5.68
N LYS A 104 14.92 -19.83 -5.06
CA LYS A 104 14.38 -21.14 -5.44
C LYS A 104 13.84 -21.12 -6.88
N ALA A 105 13.07 -20.10 -7.25
CA ALA A 105 12.54 -19.95 -8.60
C ALA A 105 13.67 -19.78 -9.64
N LYS A 106 14.69 -19.00 -9.32
CA LYS A 106 15.91 -18.82 -10.13
C LYS A 106 16.64 -20.14 -10.34
N THR A 107 16.92 -20.87 -9.26
CA THR A 107 17.60 -22.17 -9.31
C THR A 107 16.85 -23.16 -10.21
N ASN A 108 15.51 -23.12 -10.22
CA ASN A 108 14.70 -23.96 -11.09
C ASN A 108 14.83 -23.58 -12.56
N ILE A 109 14.75 -22.29 -12.89
CA ILE A 109 14.86 -21.85 -14.28
C ILE A 109 16.29 -22.03 -14.80
N GLU A 110 17.32 -21.88 -13.98
CA GLU A 110 18.72 -22.10 -14.37
C GLU A 110 19.01 -23.49 -14.91
N ARG A 111 18.24 -24.50 -14.47
CA ARG A 111 18.33 -25.89 -14.99
C ARG A 111 17.57 -26.12 -16.29
N MET A 112 16.78 -25.14 -16.75
CA MET A 112 16.03 -25.23 -18.00
C MET A 112 16.91 -24.84 -19.19
N PRO A 113 16.68 -25.42 -20.39
CA PRO A 113 17.30 -24.94 -21.63
C PRO A 113 17.09 -23.43 -21.82
N ASN A 114 18.00 -22.77 -22.53
CA ASN A 114 17.96 -21.33 -22.81
C ASN A 114 18.45 -20.96 -24.23
N VAL A 115 18.52 -21.94 -25.14
CA VAL A 115 19.17 -21.80 -26.45
C VAL A 115 18.23 -21.14 -27.46
N THR A 116 16.94 -21.45 -27.38
CA THR A 116 15.92 -20.94 -28.31
C THR A 116 15.06 -19.83 -27.68
N LEU A 117 14.27 -19.16 -28.51
CA LEU A 117 13.24 -18.23 -28.02
C LEU A 117 12.23 -18.95 -27.12
N ASP A 118 11.78 -20.14 -27.53
CA ASP A 118 10.80 -20.93 -26.78
C ASP A 118 11.35 -21.38 -25.42
N ASP A 119 12.62 -21.73 -25.35
CA ASP A 119 13.31 -22.03 -24.09
C ASP A 119 13.26 -20.84 -23.11
N ASN A 120 13.52 -19.63 -23.62
CA ASN A 120 13.49 -18.41 -22.82
C ASN A 120 12.06 -18.03 -22.38
N ILE A 121 11.07 -18.24 -23.24
CA ILE A 121 9.65 -18.08 -22.88
C ILE A 121 9.28 -19.06 -21.77
N ASN A 122 9.67 -20.33 -21.89
CA ASN A 122 9.39 -21.35 -20.90
C ASN A 122 10.05 -21.04 -19.55
N ARG A 123 11.28 -20.51 -19.53
CA ARG A 123 11.95 -20.04 -18.30
C ARG A 123 11.16 -18.92 -17.62
N MET A 124 10.74 -17.91 -18.36
CA MET A 124 9.94 -16.81 -17.83
C MET A 124 8.61 -17.31 -17.25
N VAL A 125 7.87 -18.13 -17.99
CA VAL A 125 6.60 -18.71 -17.53
C VAL A 125 6.79 -19.52 -16.25
N SER A 126 7.84 -20.34 -16.18
CA SER A 126 8.18 -21.11 -14.98
C SER A 126 8.49 -20.22 -13.78
N PHE A 127 9.28 -19.16 -13.95
CA PHE A 127 9.58 -18.21 -12.88
C PHE A 127 8.29 -17.57 -12.33
N VAL A 128 7.40 -17.09 -13.20
CA VAL A 128 6.14 -16.46 -12.81
C VAL A 128 5.24 -17.45 -12.05
N ARG A 129 5.14 -18.70 -12.52
CA ARG A 129 4.37 -19.76 -11.84
C ARG A 129 4.94 -20.15 -10.48
N GLU A 130 6.25 -20.13 -10.31
CA GLU A 130 6.86 -20.37 -9.00
C GLU A 130 6.63 -19.19 -8.05
N MET A 131 6.78 -17.95 -8.54
CA MET A 131 6.53 -16.77 -7.73
C MET A 131 5.06 -16.58 -7.36
N SER A 132 4.10 -17.06 -8.17
CA SER A 132 2.67 -17.01 -7.81
C SER A 132 2.31 -17.90 -6.62
N LYS A 133 3.18 -18.84 -6.24
CA LYS A 133 2.99 -19.71 -5.07
C LYS A 133 3.51 -19.07 -3.78
N PHE A 134 4.24 -17.96 -3.88
CA PHE A 134 4.76 -17.27 -2.70
C PHE A 134 3.62 -16.59 -1.95
N GLU A 135 3.40 -17.03 -0.70
CA GLU A 135 2.53 -16.38 0.26
C GLU A 135 3.36 -15.96 1.47
N LYS A 136 3.27 -14.68 1.84
CA LYS A 136 3.92 -14.16 3.04
C LYS A 136 3.28 -14.81 4.27
N LYS A 137 4.13 -15.35 5.15
CA LYS A 137 3.76 -15.85 6.48
C LYS A 137 3.73 -14.72 7.50
#